data_AF-A0A7V0QHG8-F1
#
_entry.id   AF-A0A7V0QHG8-F1
#
_cell.length_a   1.000
_cell.length_b   1.000
_cell.length_c   1.000
_cell.angle_alpha   90.00
_cell.angle_beta   90.00
_cell.angle_gamma   90.00
#
_symmetry.space_group_name_H-M   'P 1'
#
loop_
_entity.id
_entity.type
_entity.pdbx_description
1 polymer ?
#
loop_
_entity_poly.entity_id
_entity_poly.type
_entity_poly.pdbx_seq_one_letter_code
_entity_poly.pdbx_strand_id
1 'polypeptide(L)' 'MAPAKAARIRAVRMKKGALTNEERRQLEERKRLEIKNCWTIDKLWNEYLRQKPDFRSTVQDQCQYEKYLNEPFGNKEPH' A
#
# COMPACT_ATOMS: atom_id res chain seq x y z
N MET A 1 7.48 28.13 -17.10
CA MET A 1 8.38 27.00 -17.48
C MET A 1 9.21 27.41 -18.68
N ALA A 2 10.54 27.27 -18.67
CA ALA A 2 11.37 27.59 -19.83
C ALA A 2 11.38 26.43 -20.85
N PRO A 3 11.25 26.69 -22.16
CA PRO A 3 11.15 25.66 -23.20
C PRO A 3 12.38 24.74 -23.23
N ALA A 4 13.57 25.28 -23.01
CA ALA A 4 14.83 24.51 -22.96
C ALA A 4 14.86 23.49 -21.81
N LYS A 5 14.30 23.85 -20.65
CA LYS A 5 14.21 22.95 -19.48
C LYS A 5 13.23 21.81 -19.72
N ALA A 6 12.13 22.07 -20.41
CA ALA A 6 11.14 21.05 -20.79
C ALA A 6 11.70 20.06 -21.84
N ALA A 7 12.43 20.55 -22.85
CA ALA A 7 13.06 19.72 -23.87
C ALA A 7 14.08 18.74 -23.26
N ARG A 8 14.89 19.22 -22.30
CA ARG A 8 15.86 18.38 -21.59
C ARG A 8 15.19 17.28 -20.77
N ILE A 9 14.07 17.59 -20.08
CA ILE A 9 13.29 16.59 -19.34
C ILE A 9 12.68 15.54 -20.27
N ARG A 10 12.16 15.95 -21.44
CA ARG A 10 11.65 15.01 -22.46
C ARG A 10 12.75 14.11 -23.01
N ALA A 11 13.91 14.66 -23.37
CA ALA A 11 15.05 13.90 -23.85
C ALA A 11 15.55 12.87 -22.82
N VAL A 12 15.60 13.25 -21.53
CA VAL A 12 15.95 12.32 -20.45
C VAL A 12 14.93 11.20 -20.29
N ARG A 13 13.62 11.50 -20.40
CA ARG A 13 12.55 10.49 -20.33
C ARG A 13 12.59 9.53 -21.52
N MET A 14 12.86 10.03 -22.73
CA MET A 14 13.00 9.19 -23.93
C MET A 14 14.26 8.32 -23.87
N LYS A 15 15.40 8.86 -23.41
CA LYS A 15 16.67 8.13 -23.34
C LYS A 15 16.71 7.06 -22.24
N LYS A 16 15.97 7.26 -21.14
CA LYS A 16 15.92 6.31 -20.01
C LYS A 16 14.77 5.29 -20.09
N GLY A 17 13.97 5.29 -21.17
CA GLY A 17 12.82 4.38 -21.28
C GLY A 17 11.83 4.59 -20.14
N ALA A 18 11.41 5.83 -19.90
CA ALA A 18 10.43 6.10 -18.85
C ALA A 18 9.07 5.48 -19.22
N LEU A 19 8.46 4.75 -18.28
CA LEU A 19 7.10 4.23 -18.41
C LEU A 19 6.16 5.35 -18.87
N THR A 20 5.38 5.03 -19.89
CA THR A 20 4.28 5.87 -20.38
C THR A 20 3.28 6.12 -19.25
N ASN A 21 2.49 7.19 -19.39
CA ASN A 21 1.48 7.52 -18.38
C ASN A 21 0.46 6.38 -18.21
N GLU A 22 0.18 5.61 -19.27
CA GLU A 22 -0.68 4.44 -19.24
C GLU A 22 -0.05 3.29 -18.44
N GLU A 23 1.20 2.96 -18.71
CA GLU A 23 1.91 1.91 -17.96
C GLU A 23 2.05 2.27 -16.46
N ARG A 24 2.22 3.56 -16.14
CA ARG A 24 2.21 4.03 -14.74
C ARG A 24 0.84 3.80 -14.08
N ARG A 25 -0.25 4.12 -14.77
CA ARG A 25 -1.61 3.87 -14.27
C ARG A 25 -1.85 2.37 -14.07
N GLN A 26 -1.46 1.54 -15.02
CA GLN A 26 -1.59 0.09 -14.92
C GLN A 26 -0.78 -0.50 -13.76
N LEU A 27 0.44 -0.01 -13.51
CA LEU A 27 1.26 -0.45 -12.38
C LEU A 27 0.61 -0.10 -11.04
N GLU A 28 0.05 1.11 -10.91
CA GLU A 28 -0.68 1.51 -9.71
C GLU A 28 -1.95 0.68 -9.49
N GLU A 29 -2.71 0.39 -10.54
CA GLU A 29 -3.89 -0.48 -10.43
C GLU A 29 -3.52 -1.90 -10.03
N ARG A 30 -2.48 -2.48 -10.62
CA ARG A 30 -1.98 -3.81 -10.23
C ARG A 30 -1.57 -3.86 -8.76
N LYS A 31 -0.84 -2.86 -8.28
CA LYS A 31 -0.50 -2.74 -6.85
C LYS A 31 -1.74 -2.65 -5.97
N ARG A 32 -2.76 -1.87 -6.37
CA ARG A 32 -4.02 -1.78 -5.61
C ARG A 32 -4.79 -3.10 -5.62
N LEU A 33 -4.79 -3.83 -6.73
CA LEU A 33 -5.44 -5.14 -6.87
C LEU A 33 -4.73 -6.22 -6.05
N GLU A 34 -3.40 -6.24 -6.06
CA GLU A 34 -2.59 -7.12 -5.21
C GLU A 34 -2.90 -6.86 -3.73
N ILE A 35 -2.90 -5.60 -3.29
CA ILE A 35 -3.28 -5.23 -1.91
C ILE A 35 -4.74 -5.62 -1.59
N LYS A 36 -5.66 -5.52 -2.56
CA LYS A 36 -7.06 -5.92 -2.37
C LYS A 36 -7.27 -7.43 -2.31
N ASN A 37 -6.45 -8.22 -3.01
CA ASN A 37 -6.59 -9.67 -3.06
C ASN A 37 -5.82 -10.39 -1.94
N CYS A 38 -4.75 -9.79 -1.41
CA CYS A 38 -4.02 -10.35 -0.28
C CYS A 38 -4.83 -10.15 1.03
N TRP A 39 -5.03 -11.24 1.76
CA TRP A 39 -5.56 -11.22 3.12
C TRP A 39 -4.40 -11.23 4.11
N THR A 40 -3.77 -10.06 4.30
CA THR A 40 -2.72 -9.93 5.31
C THR A 40 -3.29 -9.92 6.73
N ILE A 41 -2.45 -10.21 7.72
CA ILE A 41 -2.84 -10.17 9.13
C ILE A 41 -3.33 -8.77 9.53
N ASP A 42 -2.76 -7.69 8.98
CA ASP A 42 -3.26 -6.31 9.15
C ASP A 42 -4.71 -6.16 8.66
N LYS A 43 -5.00 -6.71 7.49
CA LYS A 43 -6.33 -6.58 6.90
C LYS A 43 -7.37 -7.36 7.71
N LEU A 44 -7.00 -8.56 8.15
CA LEU A 44 -7.85 -9.38 9.02
C LEU A 44 -8.07 -8.72 10.38
N TRP A 45 -7.04 -8.13 10.97
CA TRP A 45 -7.14 -7.37 12.22
C TRP A 45 -8.10 -6.18 12.09
N ASN A 46 -7.98 -5.40 11.02
CA ASN A 46 -8.86 -4.27 10.74
C ASN A 46 -10.32 -4.70 10.54
N GLU A 47 -10.55 -5.81 9.83
CA GLU A 47 -11.89 -6.37 9.63
C GLU A 47 -12.49 -6.88 10.95
N TYR A 48 -11.69 -7.56 11.77
CA TYR A 48 -12.08 -7.99 13.12
C TYR A 48 -12.54 -6.81 13.98
N LEU A 49 -11.76 -5.71 14.00
CA LEU A 49 -12.12 -4.49 14.74
C LEU A 49 -13.43 -3.86 14.25
N ARG A 50 -13.67 -3.82 12.93
CA ARG A 50 -14.92 -3.31 12.36
C ARG A 50 -16.15 -4.09 12.83
N GLN A 51 -16.01 -5.40 13.01
CA GLN A 51 -17.08 -6.26 13.47
C GLN A 51 -17.32 -6.19 14.98
N LYS A 52 -16.42 -5.55 15.75
CA LYS A 52 -16.46 -5.48 17.22
C LYS A 52 -16.28 -4.04 17.74
N PRO A 53 -17.17 -3.10 17.38
CA PRO A 53 -17.02 -1.68 17.75
C PRO A 53 -17.06 -1.42 19.27
N ASP A 54 -17.84 -2.19 20.03
CA ASP A 54 -18.08 -1.95 21.48
C ASP A 54 -17.37 -2.95 22.41
N PHE A 55 -16.29 -3.58 21.95
CA PHE A 55 -15.60 -4.59 22.76
C PHE A 55 -14.69 -3.93 23.81
N ARG A 56 -14.94 -4.24 25.09
CA ARG A 56 -14.26 -3.63 26.24
C ARG A 56 -12.73 -3.83 26.25
N SER A 57 -12.23 -4.90 25.63
CA SER A 57 -10.78 -5.18 25.53
C SER A 57 -10.10 -4.56 24.30
N THR A 58 -10.84 -3.92 23.39
CA THR A 58 -10.32 -3.46 22.10
C THR A 58 -9.09 -2.57 22.23
N VAL A 59 -9.04 -1.70 23.25
CA VAL A 59 -7.90 -0.80 23.46
C VAL A 59 -6.63 -1.55 23.84
N GLN A 60 -6.74 -2.58 24.69
CA GLN A 60 -5.59 -3.40 25.10
C GLN A 60 -5.10 -4.25 23.94
N ASP A 61 -6.02 -4.88 23.21
CA ASP A 61 -5.69 -5.74 22.09
C ASP A 61 -5.08 -4.91 20.93
N GLN A 62 -5.58 -3.70 20.67
CA GLN A 62 -4.98 -2.74 19.74
C GLN A 62 -3.55 -2.37 20.15
N CYS A 63 -3.35 -2.00 21.42
CA CYS A 63 -2.02 -1.69 21.94
C CYS A 63 -1.04 -2.86 21.81
N GLN A 64 -1.49 -4.09 22.08
CA GLN A 64 -0.65 -5.29 21.94
C GLN A 64 -0.34 -5.57 20.47
N TYR A 65 -1.35 -5.45 19.61
CA TYR A 65 -1.19 -5.64 18.18
C TYR A 65 -0.17 -4.66 17.59
N GLU A 66 -0.36 -3.36 17.84
CA GLU A 66 0.52 -2.31 17.33
C GLU A 66 1.97 -2.46 17.81
N LYS A 67 2.16 -2.82 19.09
CA LYS A 67 3.50 -2.91 19.69
C LYS A 67 4.26 -4.18 19.32
N TYR A 68 3.58 -5.31 19.18
CA TYR A 68 4.25 -6.61 19.14
C TYR A 68 3.93 -7.44 17.90
N LEU A 69 2.79 -7.21 17.23
CA LEU A 69 2.32 -8.07 16.14
C LEU A 69 2.38 -7.38 14.78
N ASN A 70 2.15 -6.06 14.72
CA ASN A 70 2.11 -5.33 13.45
C ASN A 70 3.45 -5.37 12.72
N GLU A 71 4.54 -4.92 13.36
CA GLU A 71 5.86 -4.90 12.71
C GLU A 71 6.33 -6.28 12.19
N PRO A 72 6.25 -7.38 12.96
CA PRO A 72 6.70 -8.70 12.47
C PRO A 72 5.67 -9.46 11.61
N PHE A 73 4.38 -9.16 11.69
CA PHE A 73 3.33 -9.99 11.06
C PHE A 73 2.30 -9.24 10.22
N GLY A 74 2.13 -7.92 10.36
CA GLY A 74 1.06 -7.15 9.72
C GLY A 74 0.97 -7.36 8.21
N ASN A 75 2.12 -7.37 7.52
CA ASN A 75 2.22 -7.58 6.07
C ASN A 75 2.29 -9.05 5.62
N LYS A 76 2.25 -10.01 6.55
CA LYS A 76 2.30 -11.44 6.22
C LYS A 76 0.91 -11.97 5.90
N GLU A 77 0.87 -12.98 5.05
CA GLU A 77 -0.33 -13.76 4.77
C GLU A 77 -0.43 -14.92 5.77
N PRO A 78 -1.62 -15.26 6.27
CA PRO A 78 -1.85 -16.49 7.01
C PRO A 78 -1.52 -17.70 6.13
N HIS A 79 -0.78 -18.67 6.67
CA HIS A 79 -0.44 -19.94 6.04
C HIS A 79 -1.41 -21.05 6.44
#